data_AF-A0A7X1ZQ73-F1
#
_entry.id   AF-A0A7X1ZQ73-F1
#
_cell.length_a   1.000
_cell.length_b   1.000
_cell.length_c   1.000
_cell.angle_alpha   90.00
_cell.angle_beta   90.00
_cell.angle_gamma   90.00
#
_symmetry.space_group_name_H-M   'P 1'
#
loop_
_entity.id
_entity.type
_entity.pdbx_description
1 polymer ?
#
loop_
_entity_poly.entity_id
_entity_poly.type
_entity_poly.pdbx_seq_one_letter_code
_entity_poly.pdbx_strand_id
1 'polypeptide(L)'
;MKQGRPNDYKIIEFLNFENKLCHECNGIVPKYRYCHEMYGGTFKQNYGWYINKQAYEFGIEPITNRIIPELCPNEVLELVKIDPNYYYELVRTNPAEAEKLRKKFQRQNNQIWNVIENEVRLKFGHKKIGEAWISETILYYIIRNLYPNMTILRHFRPDFLEGLELDIFIKELNIGVEYQGIQHFKAVKHWGGKKALKKLQARDEKKKQICKSLGIHLIHFNYDEGLSKDLIQAKFQELKLTSSRKS
;
A
#
# COMPACT_ATOMS: atom_id res chain seq x y z
N MET A 1 -42.15 -18.70 17.53
CA MET A 1 -40.82 -19.19 17.13
C MET A 1 -40.55 -18.73 15.70
N LYS A 2 -39.60 -17.79 15.50
CA LYS A 2 -39.22 -17.38 14.14
C LYS A 2 -38.40 -18.51 13.53
N GLN A 3 -38.96 -19.17 12.52
CA GLN A 3 -38.24 -20.16 11.71
C GLN A 3 -36.98 -19.47 11.15
N GLY A 4 -35.80 -19.97 11.55
CA GLY A 4 -34.53 -19.49 11.01
C GLY A 4 -34.54 -19.66 9.50
N ARG A 5 -34.04 -18.65 8.76
CA ARG A 5 -33.89 -18.75 7.31
C ARG A 5 -33.11 -20.03 6.99
N PRO A 6 -33.53 -20.86 6.00
CA PRO A 6 -32.75 -22.01 5.60
C PRO A 6 -31.35 -21.53 5.20
N ASN A 7 -30.33 -22.05 5.87
CA ASN A 7 -28.94 -21.76 5.54
C ASN A 7 -28.59 -22.62 4.32
N ASP A 8 -28.96 -22.14 3.13
CA ASP A 8 -28.88 -22.93 1.90
C ASP A 8 -27.47 -22.87 1.32
N TYR A 9 -26.56 -23.64 1.93
CA TYR A 9 -25.18 -23.84 1.46
C TYR A 9 -25.11 -24.35 0.01
N LYS A 10 -26.24 -24.81 -0.56
CA LYS A 10 -26.36 -25.20 -1.96
C LYS A 10 -26.19 -24.06 -2.94
N ILE A 11 -26.23 -22.79 -2.51
CA ILE A 11 -25.99 -21.65 -3.42
C ILE A 11 -24.66 -21.79 -4.17
N ILE A 12 -23.63 -22.37 -3.55
CA ILE A 12 -22.33 -22.61 -4.18
C ILE A 12 -22.45 -23.55 -5.38
N GLU A 13 -23.36 -24.53 -5.34
CA GLU A 13 -23.60 -25.47 -6.44
C GLU A 13 -24.19 -24.79 -7.70
N PHE A 14 -24.74 -23.58 -7.54
CA PHE A 14 -25.31 -22.78 -8.63
C PHE A 14 -24.39 -21.63 -9.07
N LEU A 15 -23.22 -21.48 -8.46
CA LEU A 15 -22.24 -20.46 -8.83
C LEU A 15 -21.22 -21.05 -9.82
N ASN A 16 -21.11 -20.41 -10.99
CA ASN A 16 -20.04 -20.70 -11.93
C ASN A 16 -18.82 -19.85 -11.57
N PHE A 17 -17.71 -20.52 -11.24
CA PHE A 17 -16.44 -19.88 -10.96
C PHE A 17 -15.61 -19.79 -12.22
N GLU A 18 -15.13 -18.58 -12.52
CA GLU A 18 -14.25 -18.32 -13.66
C GLU A 18 -12.95 -17.67 -13.19
N ASN A 19 -11.89 -17.83 -14.00
CA ASN A 19 -10.64 -17.14 -13.74
C ASN A 19 -10.80 -15.62 -13.93
N LYS A 20 -10.07 -14.83 -13.13
CA LYS A 20 -10.00 -13.37 -13.29
C LYS A 20 -11.36 -12.65 -13.14
N LEU A 21 -12.21 -13.10 -12.23
CA LEU A 21 -13.49 -12.43 -11.94
C LEU A 21 -13.36 -11.23 -10.98
N CYS A 22 -12.49 -11.33 -9.98
CA CYS A 22 -12.40 -10.30 -8.93
C CYS A 22 -11.20 -9.36 -9.13
N HIS A 23 -11.16 -8.29 -8.33
CA HIS A 23 -10.09 -7.30 -8.42
C HIS A 23 -8.73 -7.89 -8.03
N GLU A 24 -8.70 -8.81 -7.06
CA GLU A 24 -7.50 -9.54 -6.64
C GLU A 24 -6.93 -10.36 -7.80
N CYS A 25 -7.74 -11.18 -8.48
CA CYS A 25 -7.30 -11.99 -9.61
C CYS A 25 -6.83 -11.17 -10.83
N ASN A 26 -7.31 -9.94 -10.97
CA ASN A 26 -6.92 -9.03 -12.03
C ASN A 26 -5.78 -8.08 -11.61
N GLY A 27 -5.39 -8.04 -10.33
CA GLY A 27 -4.41 -7.09 -9.81
C GLY A 27 -4.83 -5.63 -9.91
N ILE A 28 -6.13 -5.34 -9.97
CA ILE A 28 -6.67 -3.99 -10.15
C ILE A 28 -7.20 -3.40 -8.84
N VAL A 29 -7.25 -2.07 -8.76
CA VAL A 29 -7.81 -1.36 -7.60
C VAL A 29 -9.35 -1.38 -7.68
N PRO A 30 -10.06 -1.66 -6.56
CA PRO A 30 -11.51 -1.53 -6.51
C PRO A 30 -12.01 -0.14 -6.89
N LYS A 31 -13.02 -0.07 -7.77
CA LYS A 31 -13.61 1.20 -8.23
C LYS A 31 -14.30 1.96 -7.09
N TYR A 32 -14.92 1.23 -6.16
CA TYR A 32 -15.66 1.81 -5.04
C TYR A 32 -14.88 1.69 -3.75
N ARG A 33 -14.86 2.79 -2.98
CA ARG A 33 -14.27 2.79 -1.63
C ARG A 33 -15.11 1.94 -0.68
N TYR A 34 -14.42 1.22 0.19
CA TYR A 34 -14.98 0.51 1.33
C TYR A 34 -15.55 1.45 2.39
N CYS A 35 -14.82 2.52 2.72
CA CYS A 35 -15.22 3.45 3.76
C CYS A 35 -14.83 4.90 3.44
N HIS A 36 -15.47 5.84 4.14
CA HIS A 36 -15.09 7.25 4.12
C HIS A 36 -13.69 7.45 4.70
N GLU A 37 -12.99 8.51 4.29
CA GLU A 37 -11.61 8.81 4.68
C GLU A 37 -11.41 9.03 6.19
N MET A 38 -12.47 9.41 6.89
CA MET A 38 -12.49 9.52 8.35
C MET A 38 -12.28 8.17 9.05
N TYR A 39 -12.64 7.06 8.42
CA TYR A 39 -12.69 5.73 9.05
C TYR A 39 -11.53 4.81 8.66
N GLY A 40 -10.61 5.25 7.80
CA GLY A 40 -9.47 4.42 7.40
C GLY A 40 -8.44 5.17 6.57
N GLY A 41 -7.20 4.69 6.61
CA GLY A 41 -6.16 5.16 5.69
C GLY A 41 -6.43 4.73 4.24
N THR A 42 -5.69 5.31 3.29
CA THR A 42 -5.91 5.12 1.84
C THR A 42 -6.01 3.65 1.41
N PHE A 43 -5.17 2.77 1.98
CA PHE A 43 -5.25 1.35 1.68
C PHE A 43 -6.57 0.73 2.13
N LYS A 44 -6.97 0.92 3.39
CA LYS A 44 -8.26 0.42 3.93
C LYS A 44 -9.46 1.01 3.21
N GLN A 45 -9.39 2.28 2.79
CA GLN A 45 -10.46 2.90 2.01
C GLN A 45 -10.70 2.18 0.68
N ASN A 46 -9.66 1.65 0.02
CA ASN A 46 -9.82 0.97 -1.27
C ASN A 46 -10.01 -0.55 -1.11
N TYR A 47 -9.31 -1.17 -0.16
CA TYR A 47 -9.21 -2.64 -0.03
C TYR A 47 -9.91 -3.20 1.20
N GLY A 48 -10.64 -2.39 1.98
CA GLY A 48 -11.27 -2.85 3.22
C GLY A 48 -12.22 -4.05 3.07
N TRP A 49 -12.90 -4.18 1.92
CA TRP A 49 -13.67 -5.38 1.59
C TRP A 49 -12.80 -6.65 1.57
N TYR A 50 -11.60 -6.55 1.00
CA TYR A 50 -10.64 -7.64 0.91
C TYR A 50 -9.95 -7.92 2.24
N ILE A 51 -9.75 -6.91 3.07
CA ILE A 51 -9.29 -7.07 4.46
C ILE A 51 -10.30 -7.91 5.25
N ASN A 52 -11.60 -7.61 5.14
CA ASN A 52 -12.64 -8.41 5.80
C ASN A 52 -12.76 -9.82 5.21
N LYS A 53 -12.68 -9.97 3.87
CA LYS A 53 -12.61 -11.28 3.20
C LYS A 53 -11.44 -12.11 3.76
N GLN A 54 -10.25 -11.51 3.86
CA GLN A 54 -9.06 -12.20 4.36
C GLN A 54 -9.20 -12.59 5.83
N ALA A 55 -9.85 -11.76 6.65
CA ALA A 55 -10.16 -12.12 8.03
C ALA A 55 -11.05 -13.37 8.08
N TYR A 56 -12.11 -13.45 7.27
CA TYR A 56 -12.95 -14.65 7.18
C TYR A 56 -12.18 -15.88 6.69
N GLU A 57 -11.28 -15.73 5.71
CA GLU A 57 -10.38 -16.81 5.27
C GLU A 57 -9.48 -17.33 6.40
N PHE A 58 -9.10 -16.46 7.35
CA PHE A 58 -8.33 -16.81 8.55
C PHE A 58 -9.21 -17.26 9.73
N GLY A 59 -10.51 -17.47 9.50
CA GLY A 59 -11.43 -17.86 10.56
C GLY A 59 -11.70 -16.76 11.59
N ILE A 60 -11.53 -15.49 11.21
CA ILE A 60 -11.73 -14.32 12.09
C ILE A 60 -12.94 -13.52 11.63
N GLU A 61 -13.89 -13.31 12.52
CA GLU A 61 -15.08 -12.50 12.23
C GLU A 61 -14.76 -10.99 12.42
N PRO A 62 -14.91 -10.15 11.38
CA PRO A 62 -14.44 -8.76 11.39
C PRO A 62 -15.04 -7.83 12.46
N ILE A 63 -16.25 -8.08 12.94
CA ILE A 63 -16.97 -7.15 13.83
C ILE A 63 -16.62 -7.43 15.30
N THR A 64 -16.69 -8.70 15.68
CA THR A 64 -16.49 -9.21 17.03
C THR A 64 -15.06 -9.69 17.27
N ASN A 65 -14.23 -9.79 16.22
CA ASN A 65 -12.91 -10.43 16.30
C ASN A 65 -12.95 -11.86 16.84
N ARG A 66 -14.11 -12.54 16.76
CA ARG A 66 -14.21 -13.94 17.13
C ARG A 66 -13.29 -14.76 16.24
N ILE A 67 -12.50 -15.62 16.85
CA ILE A 67 -11.53 -16.49 16.17
C ILE A 67 -12.03 -17.92 16.19
N ILE A 68 -11.89 -18.62 15.06
CA ILE A 68 -12.07 -20.07 14.91
C ILE A 68 -10.65 -20.66 14.86
N PRO A 69 -10.11 -21.17 15.98
CA PRO A 69 -8.70 -21.55 16.07
C PRO A 69 -8.27 -22.60 15.03
N GLU A 70 -9.18 -23.48 14.64
CA GLU A 70 -8.93 -24.57 13.69
C GLU A 70 -8.65 -24.07 12.27
N LEU A 71 -9.10 -22.85 11.93
CA LEU A 71 -8.91 -22.23 10.61
C LEU A 71 -7.85 -21.12 10.65
N CYS A 72 -7.41 -20.73 11.84
CA CYS A 72 -6.60 -19.54 12.02
C CYS A 72 -5.09 -19.85 11.85
N PRO A 73 -4.34 -19.06 11.08
CA PRO A 73 -2.89 -19.25 10.96
C PRO A 73 -2.18 -19.15 12.31
N ASN A 74 -1.13 -19.96 12.51
CA ASN A 74 -0.35 -19.99 13.75
C ASN A 74 0.21 -18.61 14.12
N GLU A 75 0.66 -17.82 13.14
CA GLU A 75 1.17 -16.46 13.39
C GLU A 75 0.12 -15.56 14.08
N VAL A 76 -1.16 -15.74 13.75
CA VAL A 76 -2.25 -15.00 14.39
C VAL A 76 -2.52 -15.57 15.78
N LEU A 77 -2.60 -16.89 15.90
CA LEU A 77 -2.84 -17.57 17.19
C LEU A 77 -1.79 -17.19 18.24
N GLU A 78 -0.52 -17.06 17.85
CA GLU A 78 0.57 -16.63 18.73
C GLU A 78 0.37 -15.22 19.29
N LEU A 79 -0.33 -14.34 18.56
CA LEU A 79 -0.65 -12.98 18.99
C LEU A 79 -1.81 -12.94 20.00
N VAL A 80 -2.67 -13.98 20.04
CA VAL A 80 -3.83 -14.03 20.93
C VAL A 80 -3.35 -14.28 22.38
N LYS A 81 -3.35 -13.21 23.18
CA LYS A 81 -3.03 -13.25 24.62
C LYS A 81 -4.26 -13.16 25.51
N ILE A 82 -5.35 -12.62 24.96
CA ILE A 82 -6.66 -12.52 25.61
C ILE A 82 -7.66 -13.05 24.58
N ASP A 83 -8.42 -14.08 24.96
CA ASP A 83 -9.48 -14.59 24.10
C ASP A 83 -10.56 -13.52 23.87
N PRO A 84 -10.95 -13.24 22.61
CA PRO A 84 -11.97 -12.24 22.31
C PRO A 84 -13.32 -12.52 22.98
N ASN A 85 -13.80 -13.76 22.99
CA ASN A 85 -15.10 -14.08 23.61
C ASN A 85 -15.05 -13.82 25.11
N TYR A 86 -13.97 -14.24 25.77
CA TYR A 86 -13.72 -13.95 27.19
C TYR A 86 -13.72 -12.43 27.46
N TYR A 87 -13.03 -11.63 26.64
CA TYR A 87 -13.00 -10.19 26.82
C TYR A 87 -14.39 -9.55 26.70
N TYR A 88 -15.17 -9.91 25.67
CA TYR A 88 -16.52 -9.36 25.49
C TYR A 88 -17.50 -9.82 26.57
N GLU A 89 -17.37 -11.05 27.05
CA GLU A 89 -18.13 -11.53 28.21
C GLU A 89 -17.79 -10.69 29.45
N LEU A 90 -16.49 -10.45 29.70
CA LEU A 90 -16.02 -9.64 30.81
C LEU A 90 -16.49 -8.19 30.73
N VAL A 91 -16.56 -7.58 29.54
CA VAL A 91 -17.15 -6.25 29.34
C VAL A 91 -18.59 -6.21 29.83
N ARG A 92 -19.33 -7.31 29.70
CA ARG A 92 -20.74 -7.42 30.10
C ARG A 92 -20.92 -7.75 31.59
N THR A 93 -20.05 -8.59 32.15
CA THR A 93 -20.18 -9.14 33.52
C THR A 93 -19.36 -8.38 34.55
N ASN A 94 -18.18 -7.85 34.19
CA ASN A 94 -17.29 -7.11 35.06
C ASN A 94 -16.53 -5.98 34.30
N PRO A 95 -17.21 -4.85 34.00
CA PRO A 95 -16.62 -3.75 33.22
C PRO A 95 -15.34 -3.17 33.83
N ALA A 96 -15.22 -3.14 35.15
CA ALA A 96 -14.06 -2.60 35.85
C ALA A 96 -12.80 -3.45 35.60
N GLU A 97 -12.95 -4.76 35.46
CA GLU A 97 -11.85 -5.65 35.10
C GLU A 97 -11.53 -5.59 33.60
N ALA A 98 -12.56 -5.53 32.76
CA ALA A 98 -12.37 -5.35 31.31
C ALA A 98 -11.61 -4.07 30.97
N GLU A 99 -11.84 -2.97 31.70
CA GLU A 99 -11.12 -1.72 31.50
C GLU A 99 -9.61 -1.86 31.80
N LYS A 100 -9.23 -2.69 32.77
CA LYS A 100 -7.80 -2.98 33.07
C LYS A 100 -7.13 -3.71 31.90
N LEU A 101 -7.86 -4.56 31.18
CA LEU A 101 -7.37 -5.35 30.06
C LEU A 101 -7.46 -4.64 28.70
N ARG A 102 -8.31 -3.61 28.59
CA ARG A 102 -8.66 -2.93 27.33
C ARG A 102 -7.46 -2.56 26.47
N LYS A 103 -6.43 -1.91 27.04
CA LYS A 103 -5.25 -1.47 26.27
C LYS A 103 -4.47 -2.66 25.69
N LYS A 104 -4.35 -3.74 26.47
CA LYS A 104 -3.64 -4.96 26.04
C LYS A 104 -4.44 -5.66 24.94
N PHE A 105 -5.76 -5.79 25.11
CA PHE A 105 -6.65 -6.35 24.11
C PHE A 105 -6.64 -5.55 22.80
N GLN A 106 -6.73 -4.22 22.87
CA GLN A 106 -6.68 -3.35 21.69
C GLN A 106 -5.34 -3.47 20.96
N ARG A 107 -4.22 -3.54 21.68
CA ARG A 107 -2.90 -3.73 21.07
C ARG A 107 -2.80 -5.06 20.33
N GLN A 108 -3.26 -6.15 20.96
CA GLN A 108 -3.33 -7.46 20.32
C GLN A 108 -4.17 -7.40 19.03
N ASN A 109 -5.38 -6.84 19.09
CA ASN A 109 -6.25 -6.77 17.93
C ASN A 109 -5.62 -5.95 16.80
N ASN A 110 -4.95 -4.84 17.12
CA ASN A 110 -4.22 -4.07 16.11
C ASN A 110 -3.10 -4.90 15.44
N GLN A 111 -2.40 -5.74 16.20
CA GLN A 111 -1.36 -6.62 15.65
C GLN A 111 -1.97 -7.68 14.73
N ILE A 112 -3.08 -8.31 15.14
CA ILE A 112 -3.81 -9.30 14.32
C ILE A 112 -4.32 -8.66 13.03
N TRP A 113 -4.95 -7.48 13.10
CA TRP A 113 -5.43 -6.77 11.91
C TRP A 113 -4.31 -6.31 10.99
N ASN A 114 -3.12 -6.00 11.51
CA ASN A 114 -1.96 -5.70 10.68
C ASN A 114 -1.49 -6.93 9.89
N VAL A 115 -1.53 -8.13 10.47
CA VAL A 115 -1.23 -9.39 9.77
C VAL A 115 -2.20 -9.58 8.61
N ILE A 116 -3.50 -9.48 8.87
CA ILE A 116 -4.54 -9.61 7.85
C ILE A 116 -4.36 -8.57 6.74
N GLU A 117 -4.16 -7.30 7.10
CA GLU A 117 -3.94 -6.23 6.12
C GLU A 117 -2.66 -6.47 5.30
N ASN A 118 -1.60 -6.98 5.91
CA ASN A 118 -0.34 -7.30 5.22
C ASN A 118 -0.51 -8.40 4.18
N GLU A 119 -1.31 -9.43 4.46
CA GLU A 119 -1.61 -10.48 3.49
C GLU A 119 -2.36 -9.91 2.27
N VAL A 120 -3.35 -9.04 2.49
CA VAL A 120 -4.04 -8.35 1.40
C VAL A 120 -3.10 -7.42 0.65
N ARG A 121 -2.23 -6.69 1.36
CA ARG A 121 -1.21 -5.84 0.73
C ARG A 121 -0.38 -6.66 -0.24
N LEU A 122 0.18 -7.78 0.19
CA LEU A 122 1.00 -8.65 -0.66
C LEU A 122 0.24 -9.19 -1.87
N LYS A 123 -1.01 -9.66 -1.67
CA LYS A 123 -1.88 -10.14 -2.75
C LYS A 123 -2.13 -9.09 -3.84
N PHE A 124 -2.19 -7.82 -3.46
CA PHE A 124 -2.35 -6.69 -4.38
C PHE A 124 -1.03 -6.01 -4.77
N GLY A 125 0.13 -6.61 -4.45
CA GLY A 125 1.46 -6.09 -4.81
C GLY A 125 1.94 -4.89 -4.00
N HIS A 126 1.38 -4.66 -2.81
CA HIS A 126 1.82 -3.64 -1.86
C HIS A 126 2.74 -4.24 -0.80
N LYS A 127 3.67 -3.42 -0.28
CA LYS A 127 4.51 -3.79 0.87
C LYS A 127 3.71 -3.96 2.16
N LYS A 128 4.31 -4.65 3.14
CA LYS A 128 3.76 -4.72 4.50
C LYS A 128 3.81 -3.38 5.21
N ILE A 129 2.91 -3.19 6.16
CA ILE A 129 2.90 -2.10 7.13
C ILE A 129 4.22 -2.14 7.91
N GLY A 130 4.90 -0.99 7.97
CA GLY A 130 6.18 -0.86 8.69
C GLY A 130 7.42 -1.21 7.87
N GLU A 131 7.27 -1.87 6.71
CA GLU A 131 8.40 -2.03 5.80
C GLU A 131 8.68 -0.70 5.08
N ALA A 132 9.96 -0.32 5.02
CA ALA A 132 10.39 0.69 4.08
C ALA A 132 10.40 0.05 2.68
N TRP A 133 9.89 0.78 1.68
CA TRP A 133 10.20 0.39 0.30
C TRP A 133 11.71 0.66 0.12
N ILE A 134 12.49 -0.30 -0.39
CA ILE A 134 13.75 0.05 -1.09
C ILE A 134 13.32 0.49 -2.49
N SER A 135 12.71 1.67 -2.51
CA SER A 135 11.75 2.03 -3.57
C SER A 135 12.44 2.29 -4.88
N GLU A 136 13.64 2.85 -4.86
CA GLU A 136 14.46 3.03 -6.06
C GLU A 136 14.78 1.68 -6.72
N THR A 137 15.28 0.71 -5.94
CA THR A 137 15.62 -0.62 -6.46
C THR A 137 14.40 -1.32 -7.07
N ILE A 138 13.25 -1.23 -6.40
CA ILE A 138 12.02 -1.85 -6.89
C ILE A 138 11.49 -1.12 -8.12
N LEU A 139 11.46 0.21 -8.10
CA LEU A 139 11.06 1.04 -9.24
C LEU A 139 11.94 0.74 -10.45
N TYR A 140 13.24 0.57 -10.25
CA TYR A 140 14.17 0.13 -11.29
C TYR A 140 13.79 -1.22 -11.87
N TYR A 141 13.55 -2.24 -11.04
CA TYR A 141 13.19 -3.57 -11.54
C TYR A 141 11.84 -3.56 -12.29
N ILE A 142 10.85 -2.80 -11.82
CA ILE A 142 9.57 -2.70 -12.51
C ILE A 142 9.76 -2.02 -13.87
N ILE A 143 10.47 -0.90 -13.93
CA ILE A 143 10.76 -0.18 -15.18
C ILE A 143 11.56 -1.08 -16.13
N ARG A 144 12.58 -1.80 -15.63
CA ARG A 144 13.40 -2.74 -16.41
C ARG A 144 12.57 -3.85 -17.02
N ASN A 145 11.60 -4.39 -16.28
CA ASN A 145 10.71 -5.42 -16.78
C ASN A 145 9.68 -4.89 -17.79
N LEU A 146 9.22 -3.64 -17.63
CA LEU A 146 8.28 -2.99 -18.57
C LEU A 146 8.97 -2.58 -19.88
N TYR A 147 10.24 -2.22 -19.82
CA TYR A 147 11.02 -1.72 -20.95
C TYR A 147 12.35 -2.49 -21.12
N PRO A 148 12.30 -3.80 -21.42
CA PRO A 148 13.50 -4.66 -21.45
C PRO A 148 14.53 -4.23 -22.51
N ASN A 149 14.07 -3.60 -23.59
CA ASN A 149 14.89 -3.16 -24.72
C ASN A 149 15.46 -1.74 -24.57
N MET A 150 15.23 -1.08 -23.44
CA MET A 150 15.70 0.28 -23.18
C MET A 150 16.92 0.29 -22.25
N THR A 151 17.74 1.32 -22.40
CA THR A 151 18.89 1.62 -21.56
C THR A 151 18.42 2.36 -20.31
N ILE A 152 18.42 1.63 -19.18
CA ILE A 152 17.97 2.13 -17.89
C ILE A 152 19.17 2.23 -16.96
N LEU A 153 19.55 3.46 -16.62
CA LEU A 153 20.66 3.79 -15.74
C LEU A 153 20.14 4.08 -14.33
N ARG A 154 20.86 3.61 -13.30
CA ARG A 154 20.59 3.95 -11.90
C ARG A 154 21.63 4.92 -11.37
N HIS A 155 21.27 5.70 -10.35
CA HIS A 155 22.17 6.67 -9.72
C HIS A 155 22.90 7.54 -10.76
N PHE A 156 22.16 7.99 -11.76
CA PHE A 156 22.71 8.63 -12.94
C PHE A 156 23.15 10.06 -12.60
N ARG A 157 24.47 10.30 -12.61
CA ARG A 157 25.12 11.58 -12.30
C ARG A 157 25.89 12.13 -13.50
N PRO A 158 25.20 12.60 -14.56
CA PRO A 158 25.87 13.25 -15.68
C PRO A 158 26.40 14.64 -15.28
N ASP A 159 27.46 15.09 -15.97
CA ASP A 159 28.11 16.38 -15.69
C ASP A 159 27.15 17.57 -15.75
N PHE A 160 26.17 17.52 -16.66
CA PHE A 160 25.16 18.58 -16.82
C PHE A 160 24.21 18.73 -15.62
N LEU A 161 24.14 17.75 -14.71
CA LEU A 161 23.35 17.86 -13.48
C LEU A 161 24.09 18.59 -12.35
N GLU A 162 25.29 19.11 -12.60
CA GLU A 162 26.04 19.94 -11.66
C GLU A 162 26.19 19.28 -10.27
N GLY A 163 26.52 17.98 -10.27
CA GLY A 163 26.69 17.17 -9.05
C GLY A 163 25.39 16.66 -8.43
N LEU A 164 24.25 16.81 -9.10
CA LEU A 164 22.98 16.16 -8.73
C LEU A 164 22.86 14.77 -9.39
N GLU A 165 22.00 13.93 -8.84
CA GLU A 165 21.76 12.55 -9.27
C GLU A 165 20.31 12.38 -9.73
N LEU A 166 20.08 11.56 -10.76
CA LEU A 166 18.78 10.94 -11.02
C LEU A 166 18.75 9.51 -10.47
N ASP A 167 17.74 9.18 -9.69
CA ASP A 167 17.56 7.82 -9.15
C ASP A 167 17.56 6.79 -10.29
N ILE A 168 16.75 7.04 -11.33
CA ILE A 168 16.68 6.22 -12.54
C ILE A 168 16.58 7.13 -13.78
N PHE A 169 17.30 6.80 -14.85
CA PHE A 169 17.21 7.48 -16.14
C PHE A 169 17.01 6.49 -17.30
N ILE A 170 16.01 6.76 -18.15
CA ILE A 170 15.67 5.94 -19.32
C ILE A 170 16.08 6.72 -20.57
N LYS A 171 17.18 6.30 -21.20
CA LYS A 171 17.86 7.09 -22.24
C LYS A 171 16.99 7.32 -23.47
N GLU A 172 16.33 6.28 -23.96
CA GLU A 172 15.56 6.29 -25.20
C GLU A 172 14.28 7.13 -25.08
N LEU A 173 13.74 7.27 -23.87
CA LEU A 173 12.57 8.09 -23.59
C LEU A 173 12.92 9.51 -23.13
N ASN A 174 14.19 9.76 -22.83
CA ASN A 174 14.66 10.97 -22.16
C ASN A 174 13.85 11.27 -20.88
N ILE A 175 13.61 10.23 -20.08
CA ILE A 175 12.83 10.30 -18.84
C ILE A 175 13.75 10.08 -17.64
N GLY A 176 13.73 11.02 -16.70
CA GLY A 176 14.27 10.84 -15.35
C GLY A 176 13.15 10.44 -14.40
N VAL A 177 13.41 9.47 -13.53
CA VAL A 177 12.48 8.98 -12.53
C VAL A 177 13.11 9.16 -11.15
N GLU A 178 12.33 9.69 -10.22
CA GLU A 178 12.76 10.06 -8.87
C GLU A 178 11.77 9.51 -7.84
N TYR A 179 12.27 8.87 -6.78
CA TYR A 179 11.46 8.44 -5.65
C TYR A 179 11.57 9.41 -4.47
N GLN A 180 10.45 10.05 -4.14
CA GLN A 180 10.37 11.02 -3.06
C GLN A 180 9.93 10.37 -1.75
N GLY A 181 10.91 10.12 -0.88
CA GLY A 181 10.68 9.68 0.50
C GLY A 181 9.91 10.70 1.36
N ILE A 182 9.40 10.27 2.52
CA ILE A 182 8.67 11.14 3.47
C ILE A 182 9.44 12.40 3.90
N GLN A 183 10.78 12.36 3.81
CA GLN A 183 11.68 13.45 4.11
C GLN A 183 11.52 14.65 3.16
N HIS A 184 10.97 14.47 1.96
CA HIS A 184 10.62 15.57 1.04
C HIS A 184 9.39 16.37 1.51
N PHE A 185 8.55 15.79 2.37
CA PHE A 185 7.27 16.37 2.77
C PHE A 185 7.26 16.84 4.23
N LYS A 186 8.00 16.16 5.11
CA LYS A 186 7.98 16.44 6.55
C LYS A 186 9.38 16.66 7.09
N ALA A 187 9.53 17.73 7.87
CA ALA A 187 10.75 17.99 8.62
C ALA A 187 10.93 16.92 9.71
N VAL A 188 11.79 15.94 9.45
CA VAL A 188 12.13 14.90 10.43
C VAL A 188 13.27 15.41 11.31
N LYS A 189 13.04 15.55 12.63
CA LYS A 189 14.02 16.12 13.57
C LYS A 189 15.37 15.39 13.54
N HIS A 190 15.35 14.07 13.38
CA HIS A 190 16.55 13.23 13.30
C HIS A 190 17.42 13.52 12.05
N TRP A 191 16.87 14.16 11.02
CA TRP A 191 17.53 14.42 9.73
C TRP A 191 17.82 15.92 9.51
N GLY A 192 17.92 16.71 10.57
CA GLY A 192 18.22 18.16 10.49
C GLY A 192 16.98 19.07 10.36
N GLY A 193 15.77 18.52 10.49
CA GLY A 193 14.53 19.27 10.63
C GLY A 193 14.23 20.22 9.45
N LYS A 194 13.68 21.41 9.75
CA LYS A 194 13.20 22.36 8.73
C LYS A 194 14.31 22.89 7.79
N LYS A 195 15.56 22.99 8.28
CA LYS A 195 16.70 23.46 7.47
C LYS A 195 17.09 22.44 6.40
N ALA A 196 17.09 21.16 6.74
CA ALA A 196 17.36 20.09 5.79
C ALA A 196 16.28 19.99 4.71
N LEU A 197 15.00 20.09 5.11
CA LEU A 197 13.86 20.12 4.18
C LEU A 197 13.99 21.24 3.13
N LYS A 198 14.31 22.47 3.55
CA LYS A 198 14.50 23.60 2.63
C LYS A 198 15.64 23.38 1.63
N LYS A 199 16.77 22.81 2.09
CA LYS A 199 17.90 22.48 1.20
C LYS A 199 17.54 21.40 0.19
N LEU A 200 16.76 20.40 0.61
CA LEU A 200 16.28 19.33 -0.26
C LEU A 200 15.35 19.89 -1.35
N GLN A 201 14.37 20.71 -0.97
CA GLN A 201 13.48 21.39 -1.91
C GLN A 201 14.22 22.28 -2.92
N ALA A 202 15.24 23.01 -2.48
CA ALA A 202 16.07 23.82 -3.37
C ALA A 202 16.85 22.97 -4.39
N ARG A 203 17.33 21.79 -3.99
CA ARG A 203 17.99 20.84 -4.89
C ARG A 203 17.02 20.23 -5.89
N ASP A 204 15.82 19.85 -5.44
CA ASP A 204 14.76 19.30 -6.31
C ASP A 204 14.34 20.33 -7.36
N GLU A 205 14.18 21.60 -6.97
CA GLU A 205 13.83 22.67 -7.92
C GLU A 205 14.97 22.91 -8.92
N LYS A 206 16.23 22.96 -8.47
CA LYS A 206 17.38 23.10 -9.38
C LYS A 206 17.43 21.94 -10.38
N LYS A 207 17.28 20.70 -9.91
CA LYS A 207 17.23 19.49 -10.74
C LYS A 207 16.13 19.59 -11.80
N LYS A 208 14.94 20.05 -11.39
CA LYS A 208 13.79 20.24 -12.27
C LYS A 208 14.05 21.25 -13.37
N GLN A 209 14.68 22.38 -13.05
CA GLN A 209 15.01 23.40 -14.05
C GLN A 209 16.03 22.90 -15.07
N ILE A 210 17.09 22.21 -14.62
CA ILE A 210 18.11 21.63 -15.51
C ILE A 210 17.49 20.56 -16.42
N CYS A 211 16.69 19.66 -15.87
CA CYS A 211 16.05 18.62 -16.70
C CYS A 211 15.11 19.25 -17.73
N LYS A 212 14.34 20.27 -17.33
CA LYS A 212 13.44 20.99 -18.24
C LYS A 212 14.18 21.69 -19.38
N SER A 213 15.32 22.33 -19.13
CA SER A 213 16.10 23.00 -20.18
C SER A 213 16.72 22.02 -21.18
N LEU A 214 16.97 20.78 -20.75
CA LEU A 214 17.51 19.69 -21.58
C LEU A 214 16.43 18.79 -22.20
N GLY A 215 15.15 19.14 -22.05
CA GLY A 215 14.03 18.34 -22.56
C GLY A 215 13.87 16.97 -21.87
N ILE A 216 14.49 16.78 -20.70
CA ILE A 216 14.35 15.58 -19.88
C ILE A 216 13.05 15.67 -19.09
N HIS A 217 12.18 14.70 -19.25
CA HIS A 217 10.92 14.63 -18.51
C HIS A 217 11.16 13.97 -17.16
N LEU A 218 10.92 14.70 -16.07
CA LEU A 218 11.02 14.17 -14.71
C LEU A 218 9.67 13.63 -14.23
N ILE A 219 9.68 12.41 -13.71
CA ILE A 219 8.55 11.76 -13.06
C ILE A 219 8.90 11.50 -11.60
N HIS A 220 8.03 11.97 -10.71
CA HIS A 220 8.16 11.72 -9.28
C HIS A 220 7.19 10.63 -8.83
N PHE A 221 7.71 9.71 -8.01
CA PHE A 221 6.95 8.71 -7.28
C PHE A 221 7.07 9.00 -5.78
N ASN A 222 5.96 9.31 -5.12
CA ASN A 222 5.96 9.61 -3.71
C ASN A 222 5.90 8.35 -2.85
N TYR A 223 6.36 8.45 -1.61
CA TYR A 223 6.41 7.32 -0.69
C TYR A 223 5.07 6.70 -0.32
N ASP A 224 3.98 7.43 -0.54
CA ASP A 224 2.60 7.01 -0.31
C ASP A 224 1.90 6.50 -1.58
N GLU A 225 2.58 6.52 -2.72
CA GLU A 225 2.10 5.90 -3.96
C GLU A 225 2.42 4.39 -3.97
N GLY A 226 1.43 3.58 -4.35
CA GLY A 226 1.64 2.15 -4.60
C GLY A 226 2.42 1.97 -5.90
N LEU A 227 3.65 1.44 -5.82
CA LEU A 227 4.47 1.17 -7.00
C LEU A 227 3.94 -0.05 -7.78
N SER A 228 2.94 0.18 -8.63
CA SER A 228 2.40 -0.83 -9.55
C SER A 228 2.84 -0.58 -10.99
N LYS A 229 2.81 -1.63 -11.81
CA LYS A 229 3.06 -1.54 -13.26
C LYS A 229 2.12 -0.53 -13.93
N ASP A 230 0.84 -0.58 -13.57
CA ASP A 230 -0.20 0.28 -14.13
C ASP A 230 0.03 1.76 -13.80
N LEU A 231 0.43 2.08 -12.56
CA LEU A 231 0.74 3.45 -12.17
C LEU A 231 1.92 4.02 -12.96
N ILE A 232 2.98 3.22 -13.12
CA ILE A 232 4.17 3.61 -13.89
C ILE A 232 3.77 3.85 -15.34
N GLN A 233 3.00 2.95 -15.95
CA GLN A 233 2.52 3.11 -17.32
C GLN A 233 1.63 4.35 -17.48
N ALA A 234 0.70 4.58 -16.56
CA ALA A 234 -0.19 5.74 -16.58
C ALA A 234 0.61 7.06 -16.57
N LYS A 235 1.54 7.21 -15.62
CA LYS A 235 2.41 8.41 -15.55
C LYS A 235 3.26 8.60 -16.81
N PHE A 236 3.75 7.51 -17.41
CA PHE A 236 4.54 7.58 -18.64
C PHE A 236 3.68 7.94 -19.86
N GLN A 237 2.41 7.49 -19.91
CA GLN A 237 1.46 7.83 -20.98
C GLN A 237 0.97 9.28 -20.91
N GLU A 238 0.71 9.80 -19.71
CA GLU A 238 0.36 11.21 -19.49
C GLU A 238 1.41 12.17 -20.06
N LEU A 239 2.70 11.81 -19.95
CA LEU A 239 3.78 12.57 -20.59
C LEU A 239 3.66 12.58 -22.11
N LYS A 240 3.44 11.42 -22.74
CA LYS A 240 3.31 11.34 -24.21
C LYS A 240 2.13 12.19 -24.74
N LEU A 241 1.02 12.22 -24.00
CA LEU A 241 -0.17 13.02 -24.36
C LEU A 241 0.09 14.52 -24.21
N THR A 242 0.80 14.94 -23.17
CA THR A 242 1.11 16.36 -22.92
C THR A 242 2.18 16.91 -23.86
N SER A 243 3.10 16.09 -24.37
CA SER A 243 4.05 16.47 -25.41
C SER A 243 3.38 16.65 -26.79
N SER A 244 2.35 15.85 -27.11
CA SER A 244 1.63 15.92 -28.40
C SER A 244 0.69 17.12 -28.56
N ARG A 245 0.27 17.75 -27.45
CA ARG A 245 -0.64 18.92 -27.47
C ARG A 245 0.09 20.28 -27.56
N LYS A 246 1.43 20.25 -27.57
CA LYS A 246 2.29 21.45 -27.70
C LYS A 246 3.05 21.49 -29.03
N SER A 247 2.73 20.58 -29.94
CA SER A 247 3.23 20.53 -31.32
C SER A 247 2.32 21.33 -32.23
#